data_AF-A0A9D9UJW9-F1
#
_entry.id   AF-A0A9D9UJW9-F1
#
_cell.length_a   1.000
_cell.length_b   1.000
_cell.length_c   1.000
_cell.angle_alpha   90.00
_cell.angle_beta   90.00
_cell.angle_gamma   90.00
#
_symmetry.space_group_name_H-M   'P 1'
#
loop_
_entity.id
_entity.type
_entity.pdbx_description
1 polymer ?
#
loop_
_entity_poly.entity_id
_entity_poly.type
_entity_poly.pdbx_seq_one_letter_code
_entity_poly.pdbx_strand_id
1 'polypeptide(L)'
;AHAGCFAMKLSFNLSGAGFVPDELDATCHINFENGAVTSSHLILKACVVGIDSEKFDELVKDAEANCPISKLLNTAISVEYTLN
;
A
#
# COMPACT_ATOMS: atom_id res chain seq x y z
N ALA A 1 12.03 -1.25 0.42
CA ALA A 1 11.62 -1.57 -0.97
C ALA A 1 10.10 -1.66 -1.10
N HIS A 2 9.45 -2.59 -0.40
CA HIS A 2 8.01 -2.84 -0.56
C HIS A 2 7.14 -1.61 -0.22
N ALA A 3 7.31 -1.02 0.97
CA ALA A 3 6.58 0.20 1.37
C ALA A 3 6.61 1.32 0.31
N GLY A 4 7.80 1.69 -0.17
CA GLY A 4 7.93 2.74 -1.19
C GLY A 4 7.30 2.36 -2.53
N CYS A 5 7.39 1.09 -2.94
CA CYS A 5 6.76 0.62 -4.18
C CYS A 5 5.22 0.64 -4.08
N PHE A 6 4.68 0.20 -2.94
CA PHE A 6 3.26 0.27 -2.62
C PHE A 6 2.76 1.73 -2.61
N ALA A 7 3.43 2.63 -1.88
CA ALA A 7 3.06 4.04 -1.79
C ALA A 7 3.08 4.74 -3.17
N MET A 8 4.10 4.44 -3.99
CA MET A 8 4.18 4.96 -5.37
C MET A 8 3.01 4.47 -6.23
N LYS A 9 2.68 3.16 -6.18
CA LYS A 9 1.57 2.59 -6.93
C LYS A 9 0.23 3.17 -6.46
N LEU A 10 0.05 3.36 -5.16
CA LEU A 10 -1.14 4.00 -4.61
C LEU A 10 -1.27 5.46 -5.06
N SER A 11 -0.17 6.23 -5.04
CA SER A 11 -0.13 7.60 -5.57
C SER A 11 -0.52 7.67 -7.05
N PHE A 12 -0.04 6.73 -7.87
CA PHE A 12 -0.43 6.60 -9.27
C PHE A 12 -1.93 6.30 -9.43
N ASN A 13 -2.45 5.36 -8.63
CA ASN A 13 -3.87 5.00 -8.65
C ASN A 13 -4.78 6.17 -8.28
N LEU A 14 -4.44 6.89 -7.19
CA LEU A 14 -5.14 8.09 -6.74
C LEU A 14 -5.14 9.17 -7.82
N SER A 15 -3.98 9.45 -8.42
CA SER A 15 -3.85 10.43 -9.49
C SER A 15 -4.69 10.06 -10.71
N GLY A 16 -4.73 8.78 -11.09
CA GLY A 16 -5.57 8.26 -12.17
C GLY A 16 -7.08 8.37 -11.88
N ALA A 17 -7.47 8.37 -10.61
CA ALA A 17 -8.83 8.61 -10.15
C ALA A 17 -9.16 10.10 -9.91
N GLY A 18 -8.20 11.01 -10.16
CA GLY A 18 -8.40 12.46 -10.02
C GLY A 18 -8.13 13.01 -8.61
N PHE A 19 -7.53 12.22 -7.72
CA PHE A 19 -7.15 12.64 -6.37
C PHE A 19 -5.64 12.86 -6.27
N VAL A 20 -5.24 13.93 -5.58
CA VAL A 20 -3.84 14.20 -5.28
C VAL A 20 -3.65 13.95 -3.77
N PRO A 21 -2.84 12.96 -3.37
CA PRO A 21 -2.58 12.73 -1.96
C PRO A 21 -1.67 13.83 -1.38
N ASP A 22 -2.03 14.35 -0.21
CA ASP A 22 -1.17 15.25 0.57
C ASP A 22 -0.08 14.45 1.31
N GLU A 23 -0.43 13.27 1.81
CA GLU A 23 0.48 12.38 2.52
C GLU A 23 0.19 10.91 2.19
N LEU A 24 1.25 10.13 1.98
CA LEU A 24 1.25 8.66 1.93
C LEU A 24 2.50 8.15 2.65
N ASP A 25 2.43 8.04 3.98
CA ASP A 25 3.50 7.44 4.78
C ASP A 25 3.25 5.94 4.91
N ALA A 26 4.04 5.14 4.20
CA ALA A 26 3.98 3.69 4.26
C ALA A 26 5.21 3.13 4.96
N THR A 27 4.97 2.26 5.94
CA THR A 27 5.98 1.43 6.60
C THR A 27 5.70 -0.03 6.30
N CYS A 28 6.74 -0.85 6.15
CA CYS A 28 6.60 -2.28 5.89
C CYS A 28 7.35 -3.10 6.95
N HIS A 29 6.64 -3.97 7.63
CA HIS A 29 7.17 -4.96 8.55
C HIS A 29 7.28 -6.31 7.84
N ILE A 30 8.51 -6.82 7.72
CA ILE A 30 8.79 -8.12 7.12
C ILE A 30 9.02 -9.12 8.24
N ASN A 31 8.30 -10.25 8.20
CA ASN A 31 8.61 -11.38 9.06
C ASN A 31 9.54 -12.35 8.31
N PHE A 32 10.58 -12.81 9.01
CA PHE A 32 11.61 -13.69 8.45
C PHE A 32 11.81 -14.87 9.39
N GLU A 33 11.56 -16.06 8.88
CA GLU A 33 11.65 -17.30 9.65
C GLU A 33 12.33 -18.37 8.80
N ASN A 34 13.25 -19.12 9.41
CA ASN A 34 13.93 -20.25 8.78
C ASN A 34 14.57 -19.93 7.41
N GLY A 35 15.09 -18.71 7.22
CA GLY A 35 15.72 -18.34 5.96
C GLY A 35 14.77 -17.77 4.89
N ALA A 36 13.47 -17.67 5.18
CA ALA A 36 12.45 -17.25 4.22
C ALA A 36 11.61 -16.07 4.75
N VAL A 37 11.09 -15.25 3.82
CA VAL A 37 10.13 -14.20 4.13
C VAL A 37 8.73 -14.81 4.24
N THR A 38 8.15 -14.83 5.44
CA THR A 38 6.85 -15.49 5.72
C THR A 38 5.67 -14.52 5.68
N SER A 39 5.91 -13.22 5.90
CA SER A 39 4.91 -12.19 5.66
C SER A 39 5.49 -10.81 5.40
N SER A 40 4.67 -9.96 4.81
CA SER A 40 4.91 -8.54 4.60
C SER A 40 3.68 -7.73 4.99
N HIS A 41 3.74 -7.07 6.14
CA HIS A 41 2.66 -6.23 6.65
C HIS A 41 2.96 -4.75 6.41
N LEU A 42 2.07 -4.08 5.68
CA LEU A 42 2.17 -2.67 5.34
C LEU A 42 1.26 -1.85 6.27
N ILE A 43 1.81 -0.78 6.83
CA ILE A 43 1.09 0.19 7.65
C ILE A 43 1.11 1.51 6.89
N LEU A 44 -0.06 2.05 6.58
CA LEU A 44 -0.22 3.28 5.82
C LEU A 44 -0.90 4.38 6.65
N LYS A 45 -0.31 5.56 6.69
CA LYS A 45 -0.99 6.79 7.07
C LYS A 45 -1.17 7.65 5.83
N ALA A 46 -2.41 7.98 5.52
CA ALA A 46 -2.78 8.72 4.33
C ALA A 46 -3.61 9.94 4.65
N CYS A 47 -3.39 11.00 3.88
CA CYS A 47 -4.23 12.20 3.85
C CYS A 47 -4.57 12.47 2.38
N VAL A 48 -5.86 12.39 2.04
CA VAL A 48 -6.34 12.60 0.67
C VAL A 48 -7.67 13.34 0.71
N VAL A 49 -7.65 14.62 0.36
CA VAL A 49 -8.85 15.45 0.42
C VAL A 49 -9.87 15.04 -0.66
N GLY A 50 -11.12 14.86 -0.24
CA GLY A 50 -12.26 14.71 -1.14
C GLY A 50 -12.50 13.30 -1.68
N ILE A 51 -11.70 12.31 -1.29
CA ILE A 51 -11.95 10.90 -1.58
C ILE A 51 -12.89 10.29 -0.53
N ASP A 52 -13.79 9.41 -0.94
CA ASP A 52 -14.56 8.59 -0.01
C ASP A 52 -13.77 7.36 0.46
N SER A 53 -14.14 6.81 1.60
CA SER A 53 -13.44 5.68 2.22
C SER A 53 -13.50 4.40 1.38
N GLU A 54 -14.60 4.15 0.65
CA GLU A 54 -14.76 2.94 -0.16
C GLU A 54 -13.84 3.01 -1.38
N LYS A 55 -13.82 4.15 -2.06
CA LYS A 55 -12.91 4.38 -3.18
C LYS A 55 -11.45 4.31 -2.76
N PHE A 56 -11.09 4.87 -1.60
CA PHE A 56 -9.73 4.78 -1.09
C PHE A 56 -9.34 3.33 -0.80
N ASP A 57 -10.21 2.56 -0.14
CA ASP A 57 -10.00 1.13 0.14
C ASP A 57 -9.76 0.32 -1.16
N GLU A 58 -10.56 0.56 -2.19
CA GLU A 58 -10.38 -0.08 -3.50
C GLU A 58 -8.98 0.18 -4.09
N LEU A 59 -8.51 1.43 -4.03
CA LEU A 59 -7.22 1.83 -4.59
C LEU A 59 -6.04 1.31 -3.77
N VAL A 60 -6.20 1.20 -2.45
CA VAL A 60 -5.25 0.55 -1.54
C VAL A 60 -5.13 -0.94 -1.86
N LYS A 61 -6.26 -1.65 -2.00
CA LYS A 61 -6.28 -3.08 -2.37
C LYS A 61 -5.67 -3.33 -3.74
N ASP A 62 -5.93 -2.46 -4.73
CA ASP A 62 -5.22 -2.55 -6.01
C ASP A 62 -3.71 -2.39 -5.82
N ALA A 63 -3.26 -1.39 -5.07
CA ALA A 63 -1.84 -1.17 -4.85
C ALA A 63 -1.18 -2.33 -4.09
N GLU A 64 -1.87 -2.89 -3.10
CA GLU A 64 -1.46 -4.08 -2.34
C GLU A 64 -1.23 -5.28 -3.26
N ALA A 65 -2.14 -5.54 -4.20
CA ALA A 65 -2.05 -6.69 -5.09
C ALA A 65 -1.14 -6.43 -6.30
N ASN A 66 -1.03 -5.18 -6.76
CA ASN A 66 -0.49 -4.86 -8.08
C ASN A 66 0.80 -4.04 -8.10
N CYS A 67 1.36 -3.60 -6.97
CA CYS A 67 2.68 -2.98 -7.01
C CYS A 67 3.75 -4.01 -7.44
N PRO A 68 4.80 -3.61 -8.18
CA PRO A 68 5.84 -4.53 -8.65
C PRO A 68 6.45 -5.43 -7.58
N ILE A 69 6.65 -4.92 -6.36
CA ILE A 69 7.19 -5.72 -5.25
C ILE A 69 6.14 -6.72 -4.73
N SER A 70 4.87 -6.34 -4.62
CA SER A 70 3.80 -7.27 -4.26
C SER A 70 3.71 -8.45 -5.21
N LYS A 71 3.76 -8.20 -6.53
CA LYS A 71 3.72 -9.27 -7.55
C LYS A 71 4.94 -10.18 -7.52
N LEU A 72 6.07 -9.67 -7.03
CA LEU A 72 7.33 -10.42 -6.92
C LEU A 72 7.36 -11.30 -5.66
N LEU A 73 6.79 -10.82 -4.55
CA LEU A 73 6.84 -11.50 -3.27
C LEU A 73 5.90 -12.71 -3.26
N ASN A 74 6.47 -13.90 -3.02
CA ASN A 74 5.71 -15.13 -2.79
C ASN A 74 5.49 -15.33 -1.28
N THR A 75 4.70 -14.46 -0.66
CA THR A 75 4.47 -14.44 0.79
C THR A 75 3.10 -13.84 1.12
N ALA A 76 2.65 -13.94 2.37
CA ALA A 76 1.43 -13.27 2.79
C ALA A 76 1.65 -11.75 2.85
N ILE A 77 0.81 -10.99 2.13
CA ILE A 77 0.81 -9.53 2.16
C ILE A 77 -0.47 -9.07 2.84
N SER A 78 -0.37 -8.01 3.63
CA SER A 78 -1.52 -7.34 4.24
C SER A 78 -1.24 -5.85 4.35
N VAL A 79 -2.29 -5.04 4.27
CA VAL A 79 -2.24 -3.60 4.52
C VAL A 79 -3.21 -3.23 5.63
N GLU A 80 -2.74 -2.45 6.59
CA GLU A 80 -3.59 -1.66 7.47
C GLU A 80 -3.39 -0.18 7.17
N TYR A 81 -4.44 0.63 7.28
CA TYR A 81 -4.32 2.06 7.00
C TYR A 81 -5.21 2.94 7.87
N THR A 82 -4.79 4.20 8.00
CA THR A 82 -5.61 5.31 8.49
C THR A 82 -5.72 6.36 7.39
N LEU A 83 -6.93 6.85 7.13
CA LEU A 83 -7.22 7.92 6.19
C LEU A 83 -7.75 9.12 6.98
N ASN A 84 -7.06 10.26 6.89
CA ASN A 84 -7.41 11.52 7.53
C ASN A 84 -8.00 12.53 6.53
#